data_AF-A0A1V2JNY6-F1
#
_entry.id   AF-A0A1V2JNY6-F1
#
_cell.length_a   1.000
_cell.length_b   1.000
_cell.length_c   1.000
_cell.angle_alpha   90.00
_cell.angle_beta   90.00
_cell.angle_gamma   90.00
#
_symmetry.space_group_name_H-M   'P 1'
#
loop_
_entity.id
_entity.type
_entity.pdbx_description
1 polymer ?
#
loop_
_entity_poly.entity_id
_entity_poly.type
_entity_poly.pdbx_seq_one_letter_code
_entity_poly.pdbx_strand_id
1 'polypeptide(L)'
;MTQLAAQTVSSACAVWVELDTVQIRSSAGNLSPAQHAFADYLAKLWSGAPGAFEHRYPITRSWVWKPWRQHHQRQSKDWWCLSLAEAAKHYSWPEKKAPDDFASIAARLREALVKNQCVAARTACLEIFKWGGVGNRPGNASVRWVQTQAARGTLCRSILHAITLLDPTNNESLAVFDGTNLLMNSAMTKIYAAAAPEGIIIYDGRVGAALGLLVRKWLDATEECMVPPDLAFRWGPRQKTANNTVETRDPSRGNFKFDDLYKKSRAGQPHQSEVWAELVRTTSRILCEVIRILTVQGQGTTLLSLERALFMVGFDVRQSSRLLK
;
A
#
# COMPACT_ATOMS: atom_id res chain seq x y z
N MET A 1 -35.97 -6.72 -51.57
CA MET A 1 -35.31 -7.60 -50.58
C MET A 1 -33.82 -7.35 -50.68
N THR A 2 -33.33 -6.60 -49.71
CA THR A 2 -32.00 -5.99 -49.66
C THR A 2 -31.06 -6.96 -48.95
N GLN A 3 -29.89 -7.27 -49.51
CA GLN A 3 -28.83 -7.92 -48.75
C GLN A 3 -27.55 -7.11 -48.92
N LEU A 4 -27.17 -6.48 -47.80
CA LEU A 4 -26.00 -5.63 -47.63
C LEU A 4 -24.73 -6.48 -47.45
N ALA A 5 -23.68 -5.98 -48.09
CA ALA A 5 -22.28 -5.94 -47.70
C ALA A 5 -21.91 -6.46 -46.29
N ALA A 6 -20.97 -7.40 -46.25
CA ALA A 6 -20.13 -7.67 -45.09
C ALA A 6 -18.74 -7.07 -45.32
N GLN A 7 -18.39 -6.04 -44.53
CA GLN A 7 -17.02 -5.57 -44.34
C GLN A 7 -16.72 -5.51 -42.83
N THR A 8 -15.78 -6.35 -42.43
CA THR A 8 -14.71 -6.14 -41.41
C THR A 8 -14.96 -5.27 -40.18
N VAL A 9 -14.81 -5.87 -38.99
CA VAL A 9 -14.24 -5.18 -37.81
C VAL A 9 -13.25 -6.09 -37.07
N SER A 10 -11.99 -5.69 -37.18
CA SER A 10 -10.88 -5.70 -36.20
C SER A 10 -10.99 -6.58 -34.94
N SER A 11 -10.10 -7.56 -34.88
CA SER A 11 -9.75 -8.36 -33.70
C SER A 11 -8.92 -7.52 -32.71
N ALA A 12 -9.57 -6.92 -31.72
CA ALA A 12 -8.92 -6.33 -30.56
C ALA A 12 -9.92 -6.20 -29.39
N CYS A 13 -10.54 -7.32 -28.97
CA CYS A 13 -11.43 -7.34 -27.82
C CYS A 13 -11.65 -8.77 -27.32
N ALA A 14 -10.63 -9.37 -26.70
CA ALA A 14 -10.78 -10.66 -26.05
C ALA A 14 -9.69 -10.88 -24.99
N VAL A 15 -9.75 -10.12 -23.90
CA VAL A 15 -9.22 -10.57 -22.61
C VAL A 15 -10.21 -10.11 -21.55
N TRP A 16 -10.49 -11.00 -20.57
CA TRP A 16 -11.47 -10.92 -19.47
C TRP A 16 -12.88 -11.39 -19.88
N VAL A 17 -13.45 -12.45 -19.33
CA VAL A 17 -13.52 -12.87 -17.92
C VAL A 17 -13.74 -14.39 -17.83
N GLU A 18 -12.98 -15.07 -16.96
CA GLU A 18 -13.50 -16.27 -16.28
C GLU A 18 -13.11 -16.14 -14.79
N LEU A 19 -14.13 -15.94 -13.97
CA LEU A 19 -14.09 -15.92 -12.51
C LEU A 19 -14.48 -17.33 -12.07
N ASP A 20 -13.49 -18.17 -11.77
CA ASP A 20 -13.55 -19.16 -10.69
C ASP A 20 -12.21 -19.89 -10.54
N THR A 21 -11.91 -20.27 -9.31
CA THR A 21 -10.66 -20.82 -8.74
C THR A 21 -9.51 -19.85 -8.51
N VAL A 22 -9.08 -19.80 -7.24
CA VAL A 22 -7.78 -19.30 -6.77
C VAL A 22 -6.69 -20.14 -7.43
N GLN A 23 -6.39 -19.85 -8.69
CA GLN A 23 -5.13 -20.18 -9.29
C GLN A 23 -4.09 -19.31 -8.58
N ILE A 24 -3.25 -19.96 -7.76
CA ILE A 24 -2.05 -19.36 -7.19
C ILE A 24 -1.30 -18.75 -8.36
N ARG A 25 -1.39 -17.42 -8.54
CA ARG A 25 -0.67 -16.70 -9.59
C ARG A 25 0.81 -17.02 -9.41
N SER A 26 1.35 -17.84 -10.31
CA SER A 26 2.71 -18.36 -10.25
C SER A 26 3.71 -17.20 -10.44
N SER A 27 4.66 -17.13 -9.51
CA SER A 27 5.73 -16.14 -9.34
C SER A 27 5.27 -14.69 -9.23
N ALA A 28 5.27 -14.16 -8.00
CA ALA A 28 5.50 -12.72 -7.81
C ALA A 28 6.73 -12.34 -8.64
N GLY A 29 6.66 -11.30 -9.48
CA GLY A 29 7.73 -10.97 -10.43
C GLY A 29 9.09 -10.86 -9.74
N ASN A 30 10.18 -11.03 -10.51
CA ASN A 30 11.57 -11.20 -10.03
C ASN A 30 11.89 -10.46 -8.71
N LEU A 31 11.78 -11.18 -7.58
CA LEU A 31 12.29 -10.76 -6.28
C LEU A 31 13.77 -11.12 -6.21
N SER A 32 14.56 -10.30 -5.52
CA SER A 32 15.94 -10.64 -5.22
C SER A 32 16.03 -11.71 -4.12
N PRO A 33 17.19 -12.36 -3.92
CA PRO A 33 17.40 -13.26 -2.79
C PRO A 33 17.12 -12.60 -1.43
N ALA A 34 17.52 -11.34 -1.25
CA ALA A 34 17.26 -10.59 -0.01
C ALA A 34 15.75 -10.35 0.19
N GLN A 35 15.01 -10.04 -0.88
CA GLN A 35 13.56 -9.85 -0.83
C GLN A 35 12.80 -11.15 -0.55
N HIS A 36 13.24 -12.28 -1.11
CA HIS A 36 12.70 -13.59 -0.76
C HIS A 36 12.94 -13.92 0.72
N ALA A 37 14.17 -13.77 1.21
CA ALA A 37 14.50 -14.02 2.61
C ALA A 37 13.71 -13.09 3.56
N PHE A 38 13.50 -11.84 3.16
CA PHE A 38 12.67 -10.91 3.92
C PHE A 38 11.18 -11.30 3.89
N ALA A 39 10.65 -11.80 2.76
CA ALA A 39 9.29 -12.32 2.69
C ALA A 39 9.09 -13.54 3.62
N ASP A 40 10.06 -14.47 3.64
CA ASP A 40 10.05 -15.59 4.59
C ASP A 40 10.05 -15.10 6.05
N TYR A 41 10.85 -14.08 6.35
CA TYR A 41 10.85 -13.46 7.68
C TYR A 41 9.49 -12.84 8.04
N LEU A 42 8.86 -12.10 7.12
CA LEU A 42 7.53 -11.54 7.34
C LEU A 42 6.46 -12.63 7.55
N ALA A 43 6.52 -13.73 6.80
CA ALA A 43 5.64 -14.87 6.99
C ALA A 43 5.82 -15.48 8.39
N LYS A 44 7.06 -15.62 8.88
CA LYS A 44 7.33 -16.05 10.27
C LYS A 44 6.73 -15.10 11.30
N LEU A 45 6.82 -13.78 11.10
CA LEU A 45 6.21 -12.80 12.02
C LEU A 45 4.68 -12.80 11.95
N TRP A 46 4.10 -13.21 10.82
CA TRP A 46 2.66 -13.39 10.67
C TRP A 46 2.17 -14.61 11.44
N SER A 47 2.80 -15.75 11.23
CA SER A 47 2.44 -17.05 11.83
C SER A 47 2.90 -17.20 13.28
N GLY A 48 3.83 -16.35 13.72
CA GLY A 48 4.66 -16.57 14.91
C GLY A 48 3.89 -16.76 16.22
N ALA A 49 4.45 -17.61 17.08
CA ALA A 49 4.05 -17.79 18.46
C ALA A 49 4.27 -16.49 19.28
N PRO A 50 3.56 -16.30 20.41
CA PRO A 50 3.77 -15.15 21.29
C PRO A 50 5.26 -14.89 21.58
N GLY A 51 5.76 -13.71 21.22
CA GLY A 51 7.16 -13.31 21.40
C GLY A 51 8.02 -13.31 20.13
N ALA A 52 7.54 -13.88 19.02
CA ALA A 52 8.24 -13.80 17.72
C ALA A 52 8.37 -12.36 17.19
N PHE A 53 7.43 -11.50 17.58
CA PHE A 53 7.45 -10.06 17.36
C PHE A 53 6.75 -9.41 18.54
N GLU A 54 7.33 -8.43 19.20
CA GLU A 54 6.58 -7.54 20.09
C GLU A 54 6.71 -6.12 19.57
N HIS A 55 5.56 -5.46 19.45
CA HIS A 55 5.51 -4.05 19.15
C HIS A 55 4.42 -3.37 19.96
N ARG A 56 4.78 -2.28 20.64
CA ARG A 56 3.91 -1.53 21.55
C ARG A 56 4.29 -0.06 21.53
N TYR A 57 3.28 0.80 21.55
CA TYR A 57 3.45 2.24 21.68
C TYR A 57 2.26 2.90 22.41
N PRO A 58 2.48 4.05 23.08
CA PRO A 58 1.40 4.78 23.73
C PRO A 58 0.41 5.35 22.70
N ILE A 59 -0.87 5.29 23.01
CA ILE A 59 -1.93 5.89 22.19
C ILE A 59 -2.46 7.19 22.81
N THR A 60 -2.96 8.07 21.94
CA THR A 60 -3.58 9.33 22.37
C THR A 60 -5.07 9.13 22.66
N ARG A 61 -5.70 10.14 23.27
CA ARG A 61 -7.16 10.21 23.43
C ARG A 61 -7.91 10.51 22.12
N SER A 62 -7.22 10.54 20.98
CA SER A 62 -7.84 10.76 19.67
C SER A 62 -8.96 9.75 19.41
N TRP A 63 -9.99 10.20 18.70
CA TRP A 63 -11.15 9.40 18.31
C TRP A 63 -10.77 8.21 17.41
N VAL A 64 -9.65 8.28 16.69
CA VAL A 64 -9.13 7.17 15.86
C VAL A 64 -8.80 5.92 16.69
N TRP A 65 -8.60 6.07 18.00
CA TRP A 65 -8.33 4.95 18.92
C TRP A 65 -9.59 4.49 19.67
N LYS A 66 -10.77 5.03 19.33
CA LYS A 66 -12.03 4.61 19.94
C LYS A 66 -12.32 3.13 19.71
N PRO A 67 -12.16 2.57 18.48
CA PRO A 67 -12.37 1.13 18.27
C PRO A 67 -11.45 0.27 19.16
N TRP A 68 -10.15 0.60 19.22
CA TRP A 68 -9.19 -0.06 20.12
C TRP A 68 -9.68 -0.11 21.58
N ARG A 69 -10.03 1.04 22.15
CA ARG A 69 -10.47 1.14 23.56
C ARG A 69 -11.83 0.51 23.85
N GLN A 70 -12.63 0.21 22.82
CA GLN A 70 -13.90 -0.49 22.97
C GLN A 70 -13.70 -2.00 23.03
N HIS A 71 -12.76 -2.53 22.23
CA HIS A 71 -12.43 -3.95 22.20
C HIS A 71 -11.45 -4.37 23.30
N HIS A 72 -10.56 -3.46 23.68
CA HIS A 72 -9.52 -3.68 24.69
C HIS A 72 -9.79 -2.68 25.81
N GLN A 73 -9.83 -3.16 27.07
CA GLN A 73 -10.22 -2.44 28.29
C GLN A 73 -10.15 -0.91 28.15
N ARG A 74 -11.23 -0.18 28.50
CA ARG A 74 -11.36 1.29 28.32
C ARG A 74 -10.15 2.13 28.79
N GLN A 75 -9.35 1.61 29.72
CA GLN A 75 -8.15 2.25 30.28
C GLN A 75 -6.84 1.93 29.54
N SER A 76 -6.86 1.14 28.46
CA SER A 76 -5.65 0.80 27.71
C SER A 76 -4.97 2.07 27.19
N LYS A 77 -3.76 2.33 27.69
CA LYS A 77 -2.93 3.49 27.33
C LYS A 77 -2.04 3.21 26.13
N ASP A 78 -1.91 1.94 25.74
CA ASP A 78 -0.99 1.49 24.70
C ASP A 78 -1.74 0.67 23.65
N TRP A 79 -1.27 0.75 22.41
CA TRP A 79 -1.57 -0.23 21.37
C TRP A 79 -0.42 -1.24 21.32
N TRP A 80 -0.72 -2.51 21.09
CA TRP A 80 0.30 -3.56 21.05
C TRP A 80 -0.10 -4.71 20.12
N CYS A 81 0.90 -5.50 19.73
CA CYS A 81 0.74 -6.79 19.04
C CYS A 81 1.94 -7.71 19.32
N LEU A 82 1.71 -9.02 19.22
CA LEU A 82 2.68 -10.11 19.38
C LEU A 82 2.97 -10.86 18.07
N SER A 83 2.28 -10.50 16.99
CA SER A 83 2.47 -10.99 15.63
C SER A 83 1.87 -10.00 14.63
N LEU A 84 2.22 -10.13 13.34
CA LEU A 84 1.59 -9.31 12.29
C LEU A 84 0.11 -9.67 12.09
N ALA A 85 -0.27 -10.94 12.29
CA ALA A 85 -1.68 -11.34 12.25
C ALA A 85 -2.48 -10.65 13.38
N GLU A 86 -1.90 -10.52 14.57
CA GLU A 86 -2.53 -9.79 15.66
C GLU A 86 -2.56 -8.27 15.39
N ALA A 87 -1.49 -7.70 14.83
CA ALA A 87 -1.49 -6.31 14.39
C ALA A 87 -2.65 -6.00 13.41
N ALA A 88 -2.94 -6.91 12.47
CA ALA A 88 -4.06 -6.80 11.55
C ALA A 88 -5.42 -6.85 12.30
N LYS A 89 -5.59 -7.78 13.25
CA LYS A 89 -6.80 -7.86 14.10
C LYS A 89 -6.99 -6.61 14.96
N HIS A 90 -5.89 -6.00 15.39
CA HIS A 90 -5.85 -4.79 16.21
C HIS A 90 -5.96 -3.50 15.39
N TYR A 91 -6.25 -3.58 14.08
CA TYR A 91 -6.52 -2.41 13.25
C TYR A 91 -7.67 -1.58 13.84
N SER A 92 -7.39 -0.31 14.07
CA SER A 92 -8.29 0.56 14.85
C SER A 92 -8.75 1.79 14.10
N TRP A 93 -8.30 1.99 12.86
CA TRP A 93 -8.67 3.19 12.11
C TRP A 93 -10.16 3.14 11.76
N PRO A 94 -10.96 4.14 12.16
CA PRO A 94 -12.40 4.11 11.97
C PRO A 94 -12.76 4.07 10.48
N GLU A 95 -13.67 3.15 10.15
CA GLU A 95 -14.24 3.00 8.81
C GLU A 95 -15.61 3.67 8.77
N LYS A 96 -15.98 4.22 7.62
CA LYS A 96 -17.35 4.70 7.41
C LYS A 96 -18.29 3.52 7.23
N LYS A 97 -19.60 3.76 7.23
CA LYS A 97 -20.58 2.74 6.83
C LYS A 97 -20.82 2.84 5.34
N ALA A 98 -21.20 1.73 4.70
CA ALA A 98 -21.75 1.74 3.35
C ALA A 98 -22.89 2.80 3.25
N PRO A 99 -22.96 3.56 2.14
CA PRO A 99 -22.18 3.43 0.91
C PRO A 99 -20.89 4.27 0.86
N ASP A 100 -20.49 4.90 1.98
CA ASP A 100 -19.34 5.80 2.09
C ASP A 100 -18.05 5.11 2.58
N ASP A 101 -18.10 3.81 2.85
CA ASP A 101 -16.94 3.01 3.19
C ASP A 101 -16.01 2.79 1.98
N PHE A 102 -14.76 2.44 2.26
CA PHE A 102 -13.78 2.24 1.19
C PHE A 102 -14.21 1.17 0.19
N ALA A 103 -14.79 0.07 0.67
CA ALA A 103 -15.21 -1.06 -0.16
C ALA A 103 -16.28 -0.66 -1.18
N SER A 104 -17.30 0.09 -0.76
CA SER A 104 -18.36 0.57 -1.64
C SER A 104 -17.84 1.57 -2.66
N ILE A 105 -16.98 2.51 -2.25
CA ILE A 105 -16.38 3.49 -3.19
C ILE A 105 -15.48 2.78 -4.20
N ALA A 106 -14.67 1.81 -3.75
CA ALA A 106 -13.79 1.03 -4.62
C ALA A 106 -14.59 0.18 -5.62
N ALA A 107 -15.73 -0.40 -5.22
CA ALA A 107 -16.62 -1.10 -6.13
C ALA A 107 -17.16 -0.18 -7.23
N ARG A 108 -17.60 1.04 -6.88
CA ARG A 108 -18.03 2.05 -7.87
C ARG A 108 -16.91 2.45 -8.82
N LEU A 109 -15.67 2.60 -8.31
CA LEU A 109 -14.52 2.87 -9.17
C LEU A 109 -14.32 1.74 -10.19
N ARG A 110 -14.28 0.48 -9.75
CA ARG A 110 -14.07 -0.67 -10.64
C ARG A 110 -15.18 -0.79 -11.68
N GLU A 111 -16.44 -0.59 -11.29
CA GLU A 111 -17.57 -0.57 -12.23
C GLU A 111 -17.40 0.53 -13.29
N ALA A 112 -17.02 1.74 -12.88
CA ALA A 112 -16.77 2.85 -13.80
C ALA A 112 -15.58 2.58 -14.74
N LEU A 113 -14.54 1.88 -14.29
CA LEU A 113 -13.42 1.47 -15.13
C LEU A 113 -13.86 0.46 -16.20
N VAL A 114 -14.63 -0.57 -15.82
CA VAL A 114 -15.16 -1.58 -16.76
C VAL A 114 -16.06 -0.94 -17.81
N LYS A 115 -16.92 0.01 -17.41
CA LYS A 115 -17.82 0.74 -18.32
C LYS A 115 -17.15 1.90 -19.06
N ASN A 116 -15.86 2.13 -18.84
CA ASN A 116 -15.10 3.28 -19.37
C ASN A 116 -15.76 4.66 -19.09
N GLN A 117 -16.42 4.80 -17.93
CA GLN A 117 -17.16 6.01 -17.53
C GLN A 117 -16.26 6.98 -16.75
N CYS A 118 -15.49 7.81 -17.46
CA CYS A 118 -14.51 8.73 -16.84
C CYS A 118 -15.13 9.70 -15.81
N VAL A 119 -16.38 10.14 -15.99
CA VAL A 119 -17.07 11.01 -15.02
C VAL A 119 -17.37 10.26 -13.71
N ALA A 120 -17.86 9.03 -13.80
CA ALA A 120 -18.12 8.19 -12.62
C ALA A 120 -16.80 7.79 -11.92
N ALA A 121 -15.77 7.43 -12.69
CA ALA A 121 -14.44 7.12 -12.17
C ALA A 121 -13.83 8.33 -11.43
N ARG A 122 -13.98 9.54 -11.97
CA ARG A 122 -13.57 10.79 -11.31
C ARG A 122 -14.28 10.96 -9.97
N THR A 123 -15.60 10.77 -9.93
CA THR A 123 -16.37 10.89 -8.67
C THR A 123 -15.85 9.91 -7.62
N ALA A 124 -15.69 8.64 -7.97
CA ALA A 124 -15.15 7.64 -7.05
C ALA A 124 -13.71 7.97 -6.60
N CYS A 125 -12.86 8.49 -7.48
CA CYS A 125 -11.50 8.93 -7.10
C CYS A 125 -11.53 10.06 -6.06
N LEU A 126 -12.41 11.05 -6.23
CA LEU A 126 -12.56 12.16 -5.29
C LEU A 126 -13.13 11.69 -3.93
N GLU A 127 -14.04 10.71 -3.96
CA GLU A 127 -14.55 10.06 -2.75
C GLU A 127 -13.45 9.27 -2.01
N ILE A 128 -12.58 8.55 -2.73
CA ILE A 128 -11.41 7.87 -2.13
C ILE A 128 -10.46 8.88 -1.51
N PHE A 129 -10.20 10.03 -2.15
CA PHE A 129 -9.37 11.07 -1.56
C PHE A 129 -9.98 11.60 -0.27
N LYS A 130 -11.28 11.89 -0.27
CA LYS A 130 -12.03 12.33 0.92
C LYS A 130 -12.00 11.28 2.03
N TRP A 131 -12.19 9.99 1.69
CA TRP A 131 -12.09 8.88 2.64
C TRP A 131 -10.69 8.80 3.27
N GLY A 132 -9.64 8.90 2.44
CA GLY A 132 -8.25 8.82 2.89
C GLY A 132 -7.72 10.09 3.55
N GLY A 133 -8.54 11.13 3.72
CA GLY A 133 -8.13 12.42 4.28
C GLY A 133 -7.09 13.17 3.43
N VAL A 134 -7.02 12.86 2.13
CA VAL A 134 -6.11 13.50 1.16
C VAL A 134 -6.90 14.37 0.18
N GLY A 135 -6.22 15.25 -0.56
CA GLY A 135 -6.88 16.08 -1.58
C GLY A 135 -7.60 17.34 -1.05
N ASN A 136 -7.68 17.55 0.27
CA ASN A 136 -8.38 18.70 0.88
C ASN A 136 -7.69 20.05 0.71
N ARG A 137 -6.44 20.09 0.20
CA ARG A 137 -5.69 21.33 0.02
C ARG A 137 -5.96 21.92 -1.37
N PRO A 138 -6.20 23.24 -1.50
CA PRO A 138 -6.25 23.91 -2.80
C PRO A 138 -5.01 23.59 -3.63
N GLY A 139 -5.19 23.32 -4.93
CA GLY A 139 -4.10 23.01 -5.84
C GLY A 139 -3.44 21.63 -5.63
N ASN A 140 -4.04 20.73 -4.85
CA ASN A 140 -3.53 19.36 -4.69
C ASN A 140 -3.28 18.69 -6.05
N ALA A 141 -2.07 18.16 -6.25
CA ALA A 141 -1.62 17.61 -7.52
C ALA A 141 -2.47 16.40 -7.96
N SER A 142 -2.86 15.52 -7.03
CA SER A 142 -3.66 14.33 -7.35
C SER A 142 -5.08 14.69 -7.77
N VAL A 143 -5.71 15.65 -7.08
CA VAL A 143 -7.03 16.18 -7.47
C VAL A 143 -6.97 16.81 -8.85
N ARG A 144 -5.97 17.66 -9.11
CA ARG A 144 -5.77 18.28 -10.43
C ARG A 144 -5.56 17.24 -11.52
N TRP A 145 -4.67 16.27 -11.30
CA TRP A 145 -4.39 15.22 -12.27
C TRP A 145 -5.64 14.41 -12.61
N VAL A 146 -6.40 13.95 -11.61
CA VAL A 146 -7.67 13.22 -11.84
C VAL A 146 -8.67 14.07 -12.62
N GLN A 147 -8.81 15.35 -12.27
CA GLN A 147 -9.71 16.27 -12.98
C GLN A 147 -9.28 16.49 -14.43
N THR A 148 -7.99 16.72 -14.69
CA THR A 148 -7.44 16.91 -16.03
C THR A 148 -7.63 15.66 -16.91
N GLN A 149 -7.31 14.48 -16.38
CA GLN A 149 -7.49 13.22 -17.13
C GLN A 149 -8.97 12.92 -17.40
N ALA A 150 -9.86 13.26 -16.45
CA ALA A 150 -11.30 13.11 -16.66
C ALA A 150 -11.84 14.06 -17.74
N ALA A 151 -11.41 15.32 -17.73
CA ALA A 151 -11.80 16.32 -18.72
C ALA A 151 -11.31 15.95 -20.14
N ARG A 152 -10.18 15.23 -20.24
CA ARG A 152 -9.64 14.70 -21.49
C ARG A 152 -10.26 13.36 -21.92
N GLY A 153 -11.13 12.76 -21.10
CA GLY A 153 -11.70 11.43 -21.39
C GLY A 153 -10.68 10.28 -21.30
N THR A 154 -9.54 10.50 -20.62
CA THR A 154 -8.43 9.53 -20.53
C THR A 154 -8.33 8.84 -19.16
N LEU A 155 -9.06 9.31 -18.15
CA LEU A 155 -8.91 8.85 -16.75
C LEU A 155 -8.99 7.33 -16.59
N CYS A 156 -10.02 6.66 -17.12
CA CYS A 156 -10.16 5.20 -16.98
C CYS A 156 -8.96 4.48 -17.59
N ARG A 157 -8.55 4.87 -18.80
CA ARG A 157 -7.38 4.30 -19.49
C ARG A 157 -6.09 4.52 -18.70
N SER A 158 -5.89 5.71 -18.15
CA SER A 158 -4.70 6.02 -17.35
C SER A 158 -4.65 5.20 -16.06
N ILE A 159 -5.80 4.98 -15.39
CA ILE A 159 -5.86 4.10 -14.20
C ILE A 159 -5.60 2.64 -14.59
N LEU A 160 -6.23 2.14 -15.66
CA LEU A 160 -6.02 0.77 -16.16
C LEU A 160 -4.57 0.52 -16.57
N HIS A 161 -3.93 1.50 -17.23
CA HIS A 161 -2.52 1.44 -17.57
C HIS A 161 -1.64 1.40 -16.32
N ALA A 162 -1.91 2.26 -15.33
CA ALA A 162 -1.17 2.27 -14.08
C ALA A 162 -1.28 0.93 -13.34
N ILE A 163 -2.49 0.36 -13.19
CA ILE A 163 -2.63 -0.93 -12.49
C ILE A 163 -1.97 -2.09 -13.23
N THR A 164 -1.88 -2.02 -14.57
CA THR A 164 -1.17 -3.04 -15.37
C THR A 164 0.33 -3.01 -15.08
N LEU A 165 0.94 -1.82 -15.05
CA LEU A 165 2.37 -1.66 -14.77
C LEU A 165 2.75 -1.95 -13.32
N LEU A 166 1.83 -1.69 -12.39
CA LEU A 166 1.99 -1.92 -10.96
C LEU A 166 1.66 -3.37 -10.55
N ASP A 167 1.11 -4.18 -11.46
CA ASP A 167 0.84 -5.60 -11.17
C ASP A 167 2.15 -6.28 -10.72
N PRO A 168 2.13 -7.05 -9.62
CA PRO A 168 3.32 -7.71 -9.10
C PRO A 168 4.06 -8.58 -10.12
N THR A 169 3.37 -9.14 -11.12
CA THR A 169 3.99 -10.00 -12.14
C THR A 169 4.58 -9.20 -13.31
N ASN A 170 4.26 -7.91 -13.45
CA ASN A 170 4.74 -7.08 -14.55
C ASN A 170 6.15 -6.54 -14.26
N ASN A 171 7.07 -6.62 -15.25
CA ASN A 171 8.46 -6.16 -15.15
C ASN A 171 8.80 -4.96 -16.07
N GLU A 172 7.80 -4.37 -16.74
CA GLU A 172 7.98 -3.22 -17.61
C GLU A 172 8.52 -2.00 -16.85
N SER A 173 9.10 -1.07 -17.61
CA SER A 173 9.62 0.18 -17.07
C SER A 173 8.52 1.01 -16.42
N LEU A 174 8.85 1.65 -15.28
CA LEU A 174 7.96 2.56 -14.58
C LEU A 174 8.22 4.03 -14.93
N ALA A 175 9.08 4.32 -15.91
CA ALA A 175 9.45 5.68 -16.33
C ALA A 175 8.25 6.55 -16.75
N VAL A 176 7.14 5.94 -17.18
CA VAL A 176 5.89 6.65 -17.51
C VAL A 176 5.21 7.28 -16.28
N PHE A 177 5.60 6.87 -15.06
CA PHE A 177 5.25 7.55 -13.82
C PHE A 177 6.10 8.83 -13.61
N ASP A 178 5.91 9.79 -14.52
CA ASP A 178 6.62 11.07 -14.54
C ASP A 178 5.81 12.23 -13.92
N GLY A 179 4.67 11.93 -13.29
CA GLY A 179 3.77 12.92 -12.69
C GLY A 179 2.86 13.64 -13.70
N THR A 180 3.09 13.47 -15.00
CA THR A 180 2.28 14.04 -16.09
C THR A 180 1.47 12.96 -16.77
N ASN A 181 2.14 11.95 -17.34
CA ASN A 181 1.55 10.79 -18.00
C ASN A 181 0.83 9.92 -16.98
N LEU A 182 1.56 9.37 -16.01
CA LEU A 182 1.00 8.73 -14.82
C LEU A 182 1.51 9.40 -13.55
N LEU A 183 0.59 9.66 -12.62
CA LEU A 183 0.92 10.22 -11.31
C LEU A 183 0.97 9.11 -10.26
N MET A 184 2.01 9.13 -9.44
CA MET A 184 2.07 8.30 -8.24
C MET A 184 2.52 9.13 -7.03
N ASN A 185 1.78 8.95 -5.94
CA ASN A 185 2.03 9.49 -4.61
C ASN A 185 1.07 8.80 -3.61
N SER A 186 1.14 9.16 -2.33
CA SER A 186 0.32 8.58 -1.26
C SER A 186 -1.20 8.66 -1.45
N ALA A 187 -1.70 9.58 -2.30
CA ALA A 187 -3.11 9.65 -2.64
C ALA A 187 -3.44 8.71 -3.80
N MET A 188 -2.60 8.68 -4.84
CA MET A 188 -2.81 7.82 -6.00
C MET A 188 -2.65 6.33 -5.67
N THR A 189 -1.82 5.95 -4.69
CA THR A 189 -1.74 4.55 -4.22
C THR A 189 -3.11 4.00 -3.81
N LYS A 190 -3.98 4.84 -3.22
CA LYS A 190 -5.35 4.46 -2.83
C LYS A 190 -6.25 4.20 -4.03
N ILE A 191 -6.09 4.97 -5.11
CA ILE A 191 -6.85 4.79 -6.35
C ILE A 191 -6.46 3.44 -6.99
N TYR A 192 -5.16 3.18 -7.11
CA TYR A 192 -4.67 1.97 -7.75
C TYR A 192 -4.98 0.71 -6.92
N ALA A 193 -4.85 0.78 -5.58
CA ALA A 193 -5.28 -0.30 -4.69
C ALA A 193 -6.80 -0.53 -4.71
N ALA A 194 -7.62 0.53 -4.80
CA ALA A 194 -9.07 0.38 -4.95
C ALA A 194 -9.46 -0.28 -6.30
N ALA A 195 -8.71 0.03 -7.35
CA ALA A 195 -8.92 -0.51 -8.69
C ALA A 195 -8.46 -1.98 -8.82
N ALA A 196 -7.36 -2.36 -8.15
CA ALA A 196 -6.80 -3.72 -8.18
C ALA A 196 -6.39 -4.22 -6.77
N PRO A 197 -7.36 -4.50 -5.88
CA PRO A 197 -7.10 -4.79 -4.47
C PRO A 197 -6.36 -6.10 -4.21
N GLU A 198 -6.37 -7.03 -5.17
CA GLU A 198 -5.70 -8.34 -5.03
C GLU A 198 -4.19 -8.29 -5.32
N GLY A 199 -3.68 -7.19 -5.89
CA GLY A 199 -2.27 -7.09 -6.30
C GLY A 199 -1.57 -5.78 -5.95
N ILE A 200 -2.30 -4.71 -5.64
CA ILE A 200 -1.71 -3.38 -5.42
C ILE A 200 -2.02 -2.90 -4.01
N ILE A 201 -0.98 -2.49 -3.30
CA ILE A 201 -1.11 -1.97 -1.96
C ILE A 201 -1.21 -0.43 -1.89
N ILE A 202 -1.83 0.07 -0.82
CA ILE A 202 -1.76 1.44 -0.34
C ILE A 202 -0.41 1.64 0.36
N TYR A 203 0.59 2.11 -0.40
CA TYR A 203 1.85 2.55 0.18
C TYR A 203 1.74 3.98 0.72
N ASP A 204 1.65 4.14 2.05
CA ASP A 204 1.72 5.42 2.74
C ASP A 204 2.96 5.51 3.65
N GLY A 205 3.15 6.67 4.29
CA GLY A 205 4.31 6.89 5.15
C GLY A 205 4.44 5.96 6.35
N ARG A 206 3.33 5.37 6.84
CA ARG A 206 3.35 4.36 7.91
C ARG A 206 3.74 3.00 7.37
N VAL A 207 3.19 2.59 6.22
CA VAL A 207 3.58 1.33 5.58
C VAL A 207 5.10 1.30 5.35
N GLY A 208 5.67 2.38 4.80
CA GLY A 208 7.13 2.49 4.65
C GLY A 208 7.90 2.47 5.98
N ALA A 209 7.38 3.12 7.02
CA ALA A 209 7.98 3.09 8.36
C ALA A 209 8.00 1.66 8.94
N ALA A 210 6.88 0.95 8.86
CA ALA A 210 6.77 -0.43 9.33
C ALA A 210 7.75 -1.35 8.61
N LEU A 211 7.81 -1.27 7.27
CA LEU A 211 8.74 -2.07 6.49
C LEU A 211 10.19 -1.78 6.89
N GLY A 212 10.58 -0.52 7.06
CA GLY A 212 11.93 -0.18 7.54
C GLY A 212 12.23 -0.74 8.94
N LEU A 213 11.28 -0.70 9.87
CA LEU A 213 11.42 -1.31 11.20
C LEU A 213 11.59 -2.83 11.10
N LEU A 214 10.81 -3.50 10.25
CA LEU A 214 10.83 -4.94 10.08
C LEU A 214 12.11 -5.40 9.37
N VAL A 215 12.57 -4.69 8.35
CA VAL A 215 13.87 -4.89 7.72
C VAL A 215 14.97 -4.76 8.75
N ARG A 216 14.97 -3.69 9.56
CA ARG A 216 15.98 -3.52 10.62
C ARG A 216 16.00 -4.70 11.60
N LYS A 217 14.83 -5.16 12.07
CA LYS A 217 14.76 -6.33 12.96
C LYS A 217 15.29 -7.60 12.31
N TRP A 218 15.04 -7.78 11.01
CA TRP A 218 15.56 -8.90 10.24
C TRP A 218 17.08 -8.84 10.09
N LEU A 219 17.62 -7.65 9.76
CA LEU A 219 19.07 -7.41 9.66
C LEU A 219 19.77 -7.59 11.01
N ASP A 220 19.18 -7.10 12.11
CA ASP A 220 19.67 -7.33 13.47
C ASP A 220 19.75 -8.84 13.78
N ALA A 221 18.76 -9.63 13.36
CA ALA A 221 18.71 -11.08 13.59
C ALA A 221 19.63 -11.89 12.67
N THR A 222 20.10 -11.30 11.58
CA THR A 222 21.01 -11.92 10.60
C THR A 222 22.42 -11.34 10.66
N GLU A 223 22.69 -10.48 11.65
CA GLU A 223 23.99 -9.83 11.89
C GLU A 223 24.50 -8.99 10.70
N GLU A 224 23.58 -8.49 9.87
CA GLU A 224 23.90 -7.64 8.73
C GLU A 224 24.24 -6.21 9.19
N CYS A 225 25.18 -5.57 8.49
CA CYS A 225 25.70 -4.26 8.90
C CYS A 225 25.05 -3.06 8.19
N MET A 226 24.34 -3.30 7.07
CA MET A 226 23.75 -2.26 6.23
C MET A 226 22.41 -2.69 5.64
N VAL A 227 21.58 -1.71 5.24
CA VAL A 227 20.31 -1.99 4.55
C VAL A 227 20.59 -2.30 3.08
N PRO A 228 20.18 -3.48 2.57
CA PRO A 228 20.28 -3.79 1.15
C PRO A 228 19.49 -2.77 0.30
N PRO A 229 20.01 -2.31 -0.85
CA PRO A 229 19.34 -1.29 -1.67
C PRO A 229 17.90 -1.66 -2.09
N ASP A 230 17.65 -2.94 -2.32
CA ASP A 230 16.37 -3.51 -2.71
C ASP A 230 15.37 -3.70 -1.54
N LEU A 231 15.81 -3.42 -0.31
CA LEU A 231 15.02 -3.34 0.92
C LEU A 231 15.09 -1.96 1.57
N ALA A 232 15.67 -0.97 0.89
CA ALA A 232 15.76 0.42 1.32
C ALA A 232 14.42 1.16 1.12
N PHE A 233 13.37 0.67 1.77
CA PHE A 233 12.05 1.28 1.76
C PHE A 233 12.09 2.74 2.22
N ARG A 234 11.17 3.56 1.70
CA ARG A 234 11.06 4.97 2.09
C ARG A 234 9.88 5.20 3.00
N TRP A 235 10.08 5.93 4.08
CA TRP A 235 9.07 6.19 5.10
C TRP A 235 8.62 7.65 5.05
N GLY A 236 7.40 7.94 5.51
CA GLY A 236 6.85 9.29 5.44
C GLY A 236 6.73 9.93 6.83
N PRO A 237 7.28 11.14 7.05
CA PRO A 237 7.24 11.82 8.34
C PRO A 237 5.84 11.97 8.89
N ARG A 238 5.75 11.93 10.23
CA ARG A 238 4.51 12.29 10.90
C ARG A 238 4.26 13.78 10.66
N GLN A 239 3.01 14.14 10.33
CA GLN A 239 2.66 15.55 10.19
C GLN A 239 2.96 16.27 11.51
N LYS A 240 3.93 17.18 11.47
CA LYS A 240 4.30 18.01 12.61
C LYS A 240 3.19 19.02 12.89
N THR A 241 2.80 19.13 14.14
CA THR A 241 1.87 20.17 14.63
C THR A 241 2.45 20.75 15.92
N ALA A 242 1.92 21.87 16.41
CA ALA A 242 2.35 22.43 17.69
C ALA A 242 2.28 21.41 18.84
N ASN A 243 1.35 20.46 18.77
CA ASN A 243 1.13 19.41 19.77
C ASN A 243 1.81 18.08 19.42
N ASN A 244 2.59 18.03 18.34
CA ASN A 244 3.28 16.84 17.89
C ASN A 244 4.59 17.20 17.17
N THR A 245 5.66 17.30 17.95
CA THR A 245 7.00 17.64 17.48
C THR A 245 7.90 16.42 17.32
N VAL A 246 7.55 15.29 17.93
CA VAL A 246 8.37 14.08 17.92
C VAL A 246 8.07 13.25 16.67
N GLU A 247 9.14 12.91 15.95
CA GLU A 247 9.04 11.99 14.82
C GLU A 247 8.90 10.57 15.36
N THR A 248 7.85 9.87 14.91
CA THR A 248 7.51 8.52 15.35
C THR A 248 7.69 7.49 14.25
N ARG A 249 7.93 7.91 13.01
CA ARG A 249 7.92 7.04 11.83
C ARG A 249 9.29 6.77 11.24
N ASP A 250 10.34 7.43 11.72
CA ASP A 250 11.70 7.15 11.25
C ASP A 250 12.18 5.78 11.74
N PRO A 251 12.35 4.78 10.86
CA PRO A 251 12.83 3.47 11.27
C PRO A 251 14.37 3.42 11.41
N SER A 252 15.08 4.48 11.02
CA SER A 252 16.54 4.53 10.98
C SER A 252 17.14 4.43 12.38
N ARG A 253 18.18 3.62 12.53
CA ARG A 253 18.93 3.46 13.79
C ARG A 253 20.33 2.92 13.50
N GLY A 254 21.35 3.50 14.13
CA GLY A 254 22.74 3.11 13.88
C GLY A 254 23.09 3.23 12.41
N ASN A 255 23.62 2.16 11.83
CA ASN A 255 24.01 2.07 10.41
C ASN A 255 22.84 1.81 9.46
N PHE A 256 21.67 1.42 9.97
CA PHE A 256 20.49 1.21 9.14
C PHE A 256 19.78 2.55 8.89
N LYS A 257 19.87 3.05 7.65
CA LYS A 257 19.30 4.34 7.23
C LYS A 257 18.23 4.14 6.17
N PHE A 258 17.12 4.86 6.31
CA PHE A 258 16.00 4.84 5.37
C PHE A 258 15.65 6.26 4.94
N ASP A 259 15.45 6.45 3.64
CA ASP A 259 15.17 7.77 3.06
C ASP A 259 13.72 8.21 3.30
N ASP A 260 13.52 9.53 3.41
CA ASP A 260 12.19 10.14 3.43
C ASP A 260 11.50 9.94 2.07
N LEU A 261 10.26 9.48 2.12
CA LEU A 261 9.38 9.24 0.99
C LEU A 261 9.08 10.52 0.18
N TYR A 262 9.18 11.70 0.80
CA TYR A 262 9.04 13.00 0.17
C TYR A 262 10.36 13.64 -0.26
N LYS A 263 11.50 12.95 -0.09
CA LYS A 263 12.80 13.40 -0.62
C LYS A 263 12.69 13.57 -2.13
N LYS A 264 12.90 14.81 -2.59
CA LYS A 264 12.82 15.16 -4.01
C LYS A 264 13.91 14.43 -4.79
N SER A 265 13.55 13.91 -5.96
CA SER A 265 14.51 13.42 -6.94
C SER A 265 15.41 14.56 -7.43
N ARG A 266 16.70 14.26 -7.60
CA ARG A 266 17.67 15.20 -8.18
C ARG A 266 17.71 15.07 -9.71
N ALA A 267 18.32 16.04 -10.39
CA ALA A 267 18.57 15.93 -11.82
C ALA A 267 19.36 14.64 -12.12
N GLY A 268 18.94 13.91 -13.15
CA GLY A 268 19.52 12.61 -13.52
C GLY A 268 19.04 11.41 -12.69
N GLN A 269 18.13 11.60 -11.73
CA GLN A 269 17.48 10.51 -11.00
C GLN A 269 16.05 10.26 -11.52
N PRO A 270 15.50 9.04 -11.33
CA PRO A 270 14.11 8.74 -11.62
C PRO A 270 13.14 9.75 -11.01
N HIS A 271 12.04 10.03 -11.70
CA HIS A 271 11.03 10.97 -11.22
C HIS A 271 10.41 10.47 -9.89
N GLN A 272 9.96 11.37 -9.02
CA GLN A 272 9.44 10.96 -7.70
C GLN A 272 8.25 10.00 -7.80
N SER A 273 7.40 10.16 -8.82
CA SER A 273 6.30 9.22 -9.07
C SER A 273 6.80 7.82 -9.49
N GLU A 274 7.88 7.73 -10.28
CA GLU A 274 8.49 6.45 -10.66
C GLU A 274 9.04 5.73 -9.42
N VAL A 275 9.80 6.43 -8.57
CA VAL A 275 10.30 5.89 -7.30
C VAL A 275 9.15 5.36 -6.42
N TRP A 276 8.04 6.09 -6.36
CA TRP A 276 6.88 5.65 -5.57
C TRP A 276 6.18 4.44 -6.20
N ALA A 277 6.13 4.38 -7.53
CA ALA A 277 5.60 3.23 -8.25
C ALA A 277 6.47 1.98 -8.02
N GLU A 278 7.79 2.14 -8.00
CA GLU A 278 8.74 1.08 -7.64
C GLU A 278 8.49 0.57 -6.21
N LEU A 279 8.34 1.48 -5.23
CA LEU A 279 8.04 1.09 -3.85
C LEU A 279 6.73 0.31 -3.75
N VAL A 280 5.67 0.74 -4.45
CA VAL A 280 4.39 0.02 -4.48
C VAL A 280 4.55 -1.35 -5.12
N ARG A 281 5.12 -1.44 -6.33
CA ARG A 281 5.25 -2.71 -7.06
C ARG A 281 6.14 -3.71 -6.31
N THR A 282 7.30 -3.27 -5.83
CA THR A 282 8.22 -4.11 -5.07
C THR A 282 7.60 -4.60 -3.76
N THR A 283 6.93 -3.71 -3.02
CA THR A 283 6.28 -4.12 -1.77
C THR A 283 5.11 -5.08 -2.04
N SER A 284 4.30 -4.81 -3.07
CA SER A 284 3.24 -5.73 -3.48
C SER A 284 3.79 -7.11 -3.82
N ARG A 285 4.91 -7.22 -4.56
CA ARG A 285 5.56 -8.50 -4.85
C ARG A 285 5.97 -9.25 -3.58
N ILE A 286 6.62 -8.56 -2.64
CA ILE A 286 7.04 -9.13 -1.36
C ILE A 286 5.82 -9.63 -0.58
N LEU A 287 4.74 -8.84 -0.51
CA LEU A 287 3.54 -9.24 0.23
C LEU A 287 2.75 -10.36 -0.46
N CYS A 288 2.71 -10.40 -1.80
CA CYS A 288 2.16 -11.54 -2.54
C CYS A 288 2.97 -12.81 -2.27
N GLU A 289 4.30 -12.70 -2.15
CA GLU A 289 5.15 -13.83 -1.78
C GLU A 289 4.88 -14.29 -0.34
N VAL A 290 4.68 -13.37 0.60
CA VAL A 290 4.23 -13.69 1.97
C VAL A 290 2.91 -14.47 1.95
N ILE A 291 1.92 -14.02 1.17
CA ILE A 291 0.63 -14.72 1.01
C ILE A 291 0.86 -16.13 0.46
N ARG A 292 1.72 -16.29 -0.55
CA ARG A 292 2.05 -17.59 -1.15
C ARG A 292 2.66 -18.54 -0.12
N ILE A 293 3.65 -18.08 0.64
CA ILE A 293 4.31 -18.86 1.71
C ILE A 293 3.27 -19.31 2.75
N LEU A 294 2.45 -18.38 3.24
CA LEU A 294 1.42 -18.68 4.25
C LEU A 294 0.36 -19.65 3.71
N THR A 295 -0.04 -19.50 2.45
CA THR A 295 -1.00 -20.41 1.79
C THR A 295 -0.47 -21.83 1.74
N VAL A 296 0.81 -22.02 1.37
CA VAL A 296 1.49 -23.34 1.38
C VAL A 296 1.55 -23.92 2.80
N GLN A 297 1.64 -23.08 3.82
CA GLN A 297 1.59 -23.47 5.24
C GLN A 297 0.16 -23.71 5.77
N GLY A 298 -0.86 -23.67 4.91
CA GLY A 298 -2.27 -23.86 5.31
C GLY A 298 -2.89 -22.66 6.04
N GLN A 299 -2.26 -21.48 5.97
CA GLN A 299 -2.74 -20.25 6.59
C GLN A 299 -3.29 -19.28 5.52
N GLY A 300 -4.53 -18.82 5.72
CA GLY A 300 -5.14 -17.81 4.86
C GLY A 300 -4.84 -16.39 5.33
N THR A 301 -4.41 -15.52 4.42
CA THR A 301 -4.39 -14.06 4.63
C THR A 301 -4.63 -13.32 3.31
N THR A 302 -4.84 -12.01 3.40
CA THR A 302 -5.06 -11.13 2.24
C THR A 302 -4.07 -9.98 2.27
N LEU A 303 -3.87 -9.31 1.12
CA LEU A 303 -3.08 -8.08 1.08
C LEU A 303 -3.64 -7.04 2.05
N LEU A 304 -4.96 -6.87 2.10
CA LEU A 304 -5.62 -5.95 3.04
C LEU A 304 -5.24 -6.22 4.50
N SER A 305 -5.16 -7.48 4.91
CA SER A 305 -4.77 -7.83 6.28
C SER A 305 -3.30 -7.49 6.56
N LEU A 306 -2.40 -7.75 5.60
CA LEU A 306 -0.99 -7.36 5.70
C LEU A 306 -0.82 -5.84 5.74
N GLU A 307 -1.53 -5.10 4.88
CA GLU A 307 -1.55 -3.64 4.89
C GLU A 307 -2.01 -3.07 6.23
N ARG A 308 -3.10 -3.62 6.79
CA ARG A 308 -3.61 -3.20 8.10
C ARG A 308 -2.57 -3.42 9.19
N ALA A 309 -1.87 -4.56 9.19
CA ALA A 309 -0.78 -4.81 10.11
C ALA A 309 0.34 -3.77 9.98
N LEU A 310 0.85 -3.56 8.76
CA LEU A 310 1.91 -2.59 8.47
C LEU A 310 1.50 -1.16 8.83
N PHE A 311 0.25 -0.79 8.55
CA PHE A 311 -0.28 0.53 8.86
C PHE A 311 -0.30 0.81 10.37
N MET A 312 -0.65 -0.19 11.19
CA MET A 312 -0.65 -0.05 12.65
C MET A 312 0.77 -0.05 13.21
N VAL A 313 1.61 -1.03 12.81
CA VAL A 313 3.03 -1.08 13.22
C VAL A 313 3.76 0.22 12.84
N GLY A 314 3.46 0.75 11.66
CA GLY A 314 4.09 1.97 11.14
C GLY A 314 3.59 3.27 11.78
N PHE A 315 2.61 3.21 12.69
CA PHE A 315 2.12 4.40 13.38
C PHE A 315 3.22 5.02 14.25
N ASP A 316 3.98 4.18 14.95
CA ASP A 316 5.08 4.57 15.81
C ASP A 316 6.15 3.46 15.86
N VAL A 317 7.23 3.62 15.10
CA VAL A 317 8.32 2.65 15.00
C VAL A 317 9.45 2.92 15.98
N ARG A 318 9.29 3.89 16.87
CA ARG A 318 10.23 4.10 17.98
C ARG A 318 10.16 2.87 18.85
N GLN A 319 11.30 2.22 19.05
CA GLN A 319 11.37 1.14 20.01
C GLN A 319 11.29 1.77 21.41
N SER A 320 10.34 1.30 22.22
CA SER A 320 10.31 1.63 23.64
C SER A 320 11.65 1.20 24.23
N SER A 321 12.42 2.14 24.80
CA SER A 321 13.69 1.90 25.50
C SER A 321 13.54 1.10 26.79
N ARG A 322 12.41 0.40 26.99
CA ARG A 322 12.22 -0.57 28.07
C ARG A 322 12.78 -1.91 27.64
N LEU A 323 14.08 -1.95 27.34
CA LEU A 323 14.83 -3.19 27.38
C LEU A 323 15.36 -3.35 28.81
N LEU A 324 14.97 -4.46 29.43
CA LEU A 324 15.76 -5.20 30.41
C LEU A 324 16.19 -4.40 31.66
N LYS A 325 15.33 -4.42 32.69
CA LYS A 325 15.81 -4.61 34.06
C LYS A 325 15.44 -6.01 34.48
#